data_AF-A0A0L8VCY0-F1
#
_entry.id   AF-A0A0L8VCY0-F1
#
_cell.length_a   1.000
_cell.length_b   1.000
_cell.length_c   1.000
_cell.angle_alpha   90.00
_cell.angle_beta   90.00
_cell.angle_gamma   90.00
#
_symmetry.space_group_name_H-M   'P 1'
#
loop_
_entity.id
_entity.type
_entity.pdbx_description
1 polymer ?
#
loop_
_entity_poly.entity_id
_entity_poly.type
_entity_poly.pdbx_seq_one_letter_code
_entity_poly.pdbx_strand_id
1 'polypeptide(L)'
;MSVKLEQFNQVYTRKVNLGPPSYTASIEIKKPDLYYSVQKLTNHYRKCMKKEILSQEKIEKEMVEIINKSILIFNQETDSVEQELRQANNSKDIISVFERIIIE
;
A
#
# COMPACT_ATOMS: atom_id res chain seq x y z
N MET A 1 -7.00 -7.17 -9.66
CA MET A 1 -6.26 -6.81 -8.41
C MET A 1 -4.77 -7.18 -8.42
N SER A 2 -4.39 -8.45 -8.66
CA SER A 2 -3.00 -8.93 -8.48
C SER A 2 -1.94 -8.18 -9.29
N VAL A 3 -2.22 -7.83 -10.54
CA VAL A 3 -1.31 -7.06 -11.41
C VAL A 3 -1.01 -5.68 -10.84
N LYS A 4 -2.04 -4.98 -10.33
CA LYS A 4 -1.88 -3.65 -9.72
C LYS A 4 -1.04 -3.68 -8.45
N LEU A 5 -1.23 -4.71 -7.63
CA LEU A 5 -0.43 -4.91 -6.41
C LEU A 5 1.03 -5.20 -6.75
N GLU A 6 1.30 -5.94 -7.83
CA GLU A 6 2.66 -6.17 -8.31
C GLU A 6 3.32 -4.87 -8.78
N GLN A 7 2.61 -4.06 -9.58
CA GLN A 7 3.07 -2.73 -9.99
C GLN A 7 3.39 -1.84 -8.79
N PHE A 8 2.52 -1.83 -7.78
CA PHE A 8 2.75 -1.13 -6.52
C PHE A 8 4.04 -1.59 -5.84
N ASN A 9 4.24 -2.89 -5.68
CA ASN A 9 5.45 -3.43 -5.07
C ASN A 9 6.70 -3.03 -5.87
N GLN A 10 6.65 -3.01 -7.20
CA GLN A 10 7.78 -2.58 -8.04
C GLN A 10 8.13 -1.10 -7.84
N VAL A 11 7.13 -0.24 -7.63
CA VAL A 11 7.34 1.20 -7.38
C VAL A 11 7.93 1.42 -5.97
N TYR A 12 7.37 0.75 -4.97
CA TYR A 12 7.69 0.97 -3.57
C TYR A 12 8.87 0.16 -3.04
N THR A 13 9.35 -0.85 -3.78
CA THR A 13 10.47 -1.69 -3.34
C THR A 13 11.65 -1.58 -4.29
N ARG A 14 12.86 -1.55 -3.73
CA ARG A 14 14.12 -1.60 -4.46
C ARG A 14 14.93 -2.79 -3.99
N LYS A 15 15.37 -3.63 -4.93
CA LYS A 15 16.31 -4.71 -4.64
C LYS A 15 17.70 -4.12 -4.49
N VAL A 16 18.30 -4.30 -3.32
CA VAL A 16 19.68 -3.90 -3.00
C VAL A 16 20.51 -5.16 -2.91
N ASN A 17 21.44 -5.35 -3.85
CA ASN A 17 22.41 -6.43 -3.76
C ASN A 17 23.45 -6.07 -2.71
N LEU A 18 23.45 -6.78 -1.59
CA LEU A 18 24.53 -6.66 -0.61
C LEU A 18 25.77 -7.36 -1.17
N GLY A 19 26.89 -6.64 -1.15
CA GLY A 19 28.19 -7.20 -1.52
C GLY A 19 28.71 -8.19 -0.47
N PRO A 20 29.92 -8.75 -0.67
CA PRO A 20 30.55 -9.65 0.29
C PRO A 20 30.57 -9.03 1.70
N PRO A 21 30.32 -9.79 2.79
CA PRO A 21 30.26 -11.27 2.89
C PRO A 21 28.86 -11.89 2.77
N SER A 22 27.79 -11.09 2.71
CA SER A 22 26.41 -11.58 2.62
C SER A 22 25.86 -11.27 1.24
N TYR A 23 26.01 -12.20 0.29
CA TYR A 23 25.44 -12.13 -1.07
C TYR A 23 23.90 -12.25 -1.07
N THR A 24 23.23 -11.62 -0.11
CA THR A 24 21.78 -11.64 0.07
C THR A 24 21.19 -10.39 -0.55
N ALA A 25 20.23 -10.54 -1.46
CA ALA A 25 19.44 -9.40 -1.93
C ALA A 25 18.54 -8.91 -0.78
N SER A 26 18.77 -7.68 -0.32
CA SER A 26 17.88 -6.99 0.60
C SER A 26 16.82 -6.22 -0.17
N ILE A 27 15.62 -6.10 0.40
CA ILE A 27 14.54 -5.28 -0.18
C ILE A 27 14.46 -4.00 0.64
N GLU A 28 14.80 -2.88 0.00
CA GLU A 28 14.59 -1.55 0.55
C GLU A 28 13.17 -1.09 0.20
N ILE A 29 12.42 -0.65 1.21
CA ILE A 29 11.06 -0.14 1.04
C ILE A 29 11.10 1.38 1.08
N LYS A 30 10.62 2.01 0.02
CA LYS A 30 10.44 3.45 -0.07
C LYS A 30 9.08 3.82 0.53
N LYS A 31 9.01 4.94 1.26
CA LYS A 31 7.78 5.44 1.91
C LYS A 31 7.08 4.33 2.73
N PRO A 32 7.73 3.84 3.80
CA PRO A 32 7.31 2.63 4.51
C PRO A 32 5.89 2.76 5.10
N ASP A 33 5.50 3.93 5.59
CA ASP A 33 4.17 4.15 6.17
C ASP A 33 3.07 3.93 5.11
N LEU A 34 3.27 4.38 3.87
CA LEU A 34 2.40 4.10 2.73
C LEU A 34 2.42 2.63 2.34
N TYR A 35 3.62 2.05 2.21
CA TYR A 35 3.79 0.64 1.84
C TYR A 35 3.04 -0.30 2.78
N TYR A 36 3.31 -0.20 4.08
CA TYR A 36 2.72 -1.09 5.07
C TYR A 36 1.22 -0.84 5.26
N SER A 37 0.75 0.40 5.03
CA SER A 37 -0.68 0.71 5.03
C SER A 37 -1.43 -0.02 3.92
N VAL A 38 -0.91 -0.01 2.69
CA VAL A 38 -1.50 -0.76 1.56
C VAL A 38 -1.45 -2.27 1.80
N GLN A 39 -0.37 -2.79 2.40
CA GLN A 39 -0.28 -4.21 2.78
C GLN A 39 -1.32 -4.58 3.86
N LYS A 40 -1.50 -3.73 4.87
CA LYS A 40 -2.50 -3.91 5.93
C LYS A 40 -3.91 -3.93 5.36
N LEU A 41 -4.23 -3.04 4.41
CA LEU A 41 -5.50 -3.05 3.69
C LEU A 41 -5.68 -4.29 2.82
N THR A 42 -4.66 -4.68 2.06
CA THR A 42 -4.68 -5.91 1.26
C THR A 42 -5.04 -7.12 2.12
N ASN A 43 -4.43 -7.24 3.30
CA ASN A 43 -4.71 -8.32 4.25
C ASN A 43 -6.12 -8.21 4.86
N HIS A 44 -6.59 -7.01 5.16
CA HIS A 44 -7.96 -6.76 5.63
C HIS A 44 -8.98 -7.22 4.60
N TYR A 45 -8.87 -6.75 3.36
CA TYR A 45 -9.80 -7.10 2.30
C TYR A 45 -9.76 -8.58 1.91
N ARG A 46 -8.58 -9.21 1.91
CA ARG A 46 -8.48 -10.68 1.76
C ARG A 46 -9.26 -11.42 2.84
N LYS A 47 -9.25 -10.93 4.09
CA LYS A 47 -10.06 -11.51 5.18
C LYS A 47 -11.56 -11.28 4.96
N CYS A 48 -11.95 -10.08 4.52
CA CYS A 48 -13.36 -9.76 4.23
C CYS A 48 -13.92 -10.61 3.08
N MET A 49 -13.13 -10.83 2.03
CA MET A 49 -13.47 -11.71 0.90
C MET A 49 -13.67 -13.16 1.35
N LYS A 50 -12.74 -13.68 2.17
CA LYS A 50 -12.83 -15.06 2.71
C LYS A 50 -14.04 -15.28 3.61
N LYS A 51 -14.53 -14.23 4.27
CA LYS A 51 -15.68 -14.27 5.18
C LYS A 51 -16.98 -13.83 4.52
N GLU A 52 -16.97 -13.54 3.21
CA GLU A 52 -18.12 -13.06 2.45
C GLU A 52 -18.79 -11.80 3.04
N ILE A 53 -18.00 -10.98 3.77
CA ILE A 53 -18.49 -9.75 4.43
C ILE A 53 -18.73 -8.64 3.40
N LEU A 54 -17.95 -8.64 2.32
CA LEU A 54 -18.01 -7.67 1.23
C LEU A 54 -17.96 -8.42 -0.10
N SER A 55 -18.64 -7.88 -1.13
CA SER A 55 -18.56 -8.44 -2.47
C SER A 55 -17.16 -8.31 -3.05
N GLN A 56 -16.73 -9.32 -3.81
CA GLN A 56 -15.43 -9.31 -4.48
C GLN A 56 -15.25 -8.08 -5.37
N GLU A 57 -16.30 -7.71 -6.12
CA GLU A 57 -16.29 -6.53 -6.99
C GLU A 57 -16.01 -5.23 -6.22
N LYS A 58 -16.69 -5.04 -5.08
CA LYS A 58 -16.49 -3.85 -4.24
C LYS A 58 -15.07 -3.80 -3.68
N ILE A 59 -14.58 -4.92 -3.16
CA ILE A 59 -13.21 -5.04 -2.64
C ILE A 59 -12.18 -4.71 -3.73
N GLU A 60 -12.37 -5.28 -4.93
CA GLU A 60 -11.44 -5.08 -6.03
C GLU A 60 -11.40 -3.61 -6.46
N LYS A 61 -12.57 -2.97 -6.58
CA LYS A 61 -12.67 -1.55 -6.92
C LYS A 61 -11.95 -0.66 -5.89
N GLU A 62 -12.27 -0.82 -4.61
CA GLU A 62 -11.66 -0.04 -3.52
C GLU A 62 -10.14 -0.24 -3.46
N MET A 63 -9.67 -1.48 -3.57
CA MET A 63 -8.23 -1.77 -3.55
C MET A 63 -7.49 -1.21 -4.77
N VAL A 64 -8.08 -1.30 -5.96
CA VAL A 64 -7.47 -0.73 -7.17
C VAL A 64 -7.37 0.79 -7.07
N GLU A 65 -8.39 1.45 -6.53
CA GLU A 65 -8.35 2.90 -6.30
C GLU A 65 -7.22 3.28 -5.34
N ILE A 66 -7.12 2.63 -4.18
CA ILE A 66 -6.08 2.89 -3.19
C ILE A 66 -4.68 2.65 -3.76
N ILE A 67 -4.50 1.56 -4.51
CA ILE A 67 -3.21 1.25 -5.15
C ILE A 67 -2.84 2.32 -6.19
N ASN A 68 -3.79 2.71 -7.05
CA ASN A 68 -3.54 3.74 -8.05
C ASN A 68 -3.18 5.07 -7.38
N LYS A 69 -3.93 5.47 -6.34
CA LYS A 69 -3.63 6.69 -5.57
C LYS A 69 -2.22 6.65 -4.98
N SER A 70 -1.86 5.52 -4.36
CA SER A 70 -0.53 5.32 -3.78
C SER A 70 0.59 5.42 -4.82
N ILE A 71 0.38 4.90 -6.04
CA ILE A 71 1.38 5.01 -7.12
C ILE A 71 1.51 6.46 -7.59
N LEU A 72 0.40 7.20 -7.70
CA LEU A 72 0.39 8.58 -8.21
C LEU A 72 1.08 9.55 -7.26
N ILE A 73 0.85 9.43 -5.95
CA ILE A 73 1.48 10.29 -4.93
C ILE A 73 2.92 9.89 -4.61
N PHE A 74 3.45 8.81 -5.20
CA PHE A 74 4.76 8.27 -4.85
C PHE A 74 5.91 9.27 -5.04
N ASN A 75 5.83 10.11 -6.07
CA ASN A 75 6.83 11.15 -6.35
C ASN A 75 6.47 12.52 -5.74
N GLN A 76 5.39 12.60 -4.96
CA GLN A 76 4.93 13.83 -4.30
C GLN A 76 5.46 13.91 -2.86
N GLU A 77 5.34 15.09 -2.26
CA GLU A 77 5.55 15.28 -0.82
C GLU A 77 4.36 14.64 -0.08
N THR A 78 4.66 13.62 0.74
CA THR A 78 3.63 12.82 1.43
C THR A 78 3.85 12.78 2.93
N ASP A 79 4.69 13.64 3.50
CA ASP A 79 5.03 13.62 4.93
C ASP A 79 3.80 13.73 5.82
N SER A 80 2.84 14.61 5.48
CA SER A 80 1.56 14.72 6.20
C SER A 80 0.74 13.43 6.12
N VAL A 81 0.65 12.85 4.92
CA VAL A 81 -0.10 11.60 4.69
C VAL A 81 0.56 10.44 5.44
N GLU A 82 1.88 10.32 5.37
CA GLU A 82 2.65 9.27 6.06
C GLU A 82 2.55 9.41 7.58
N GLN A 83 2.52 10.64 8.10
CA GLN A 83 2.27 10.90 9.51
C GLN A 83 0.85 10.47 9.93
N GLU A 84 -0.18 10.80 9.15
CA GLU A 84 -1.56 10.35 9.41
C GLU A 84 -1.68 8.82 9.36
N LEU A 85 -1.06 8.18 8.36
CA LEU A 85 -1.02 6.73 8.21
C LEU A 85 -0.32 6.03 9.39
N ARG A 86 0.74 6.65 9.92
CA ARG A 86 1.45 6.15 11.11
C ARG A 86 0.56 6.17 12.35
N GLN A 87 -0.33 7.16 12.46
CA GLN A 87 -1.29 7.28 13.56
C GLN A 87 -2.54 6.40 13.37
N ALA A 88 -2.79 5.94 12.14
CA ALA A 88 -3.95 5.13 11.80
C ALA A 88 -3.84 3.69 12.34
N ASN A 89 -4.60 3.39 13.40
CA ASN A 89 -4.50 2.11 14.11
C ASN A 89 -5.29 0.99 13.45
N ASN A 90 -6.38 1.29 12.73
CA ASN A 90 -7.25 0.28 12.13
C ASN A 90 -7.41 0.46 10.61
N SER A 91 -7.97 -0.56 9.94
CA SER A 91 -8.15 -0.53 8.47
C SER A 91 -9.10 0.58 8.00
N LYS A 92 -10.09 0.97 8.79
CA LYS A 92 -11.02 2.05 8.44
C LYS A 92 -10.33 3.42 8.49
N ASP A 93 -9.50 3.67 9.50
CA ASP A 93 -8.73 4.91 9.61
C ASP A 93 -7.81 5.06 8.39
N ILE A 94 -7.13 3.98 8.01
CA ILE A 94 -6.24 3.96 6.84
C ILE A 94 -7.03 4.28 5.56
N ILE A 95 -8.20 3.66 5.37
CA ILE A 95 -9.07 3.96 4.22
C ILE A 95 -9.44 5.44 4.20
N SER A 96 -9.83 6.00 5.35
CA SER A 96 -10.22 7.42 5.46
C SER A 96 -9.07 8.37 5.07
N VAL A 97 -7.83 8.04 5.43
CA VAL A 97 -6.66 8.82 4.98
C VAL A 97 -6.54 8.77 3.46
N PHE A 98 -6.64 7.60 2.82
CA PHE A 98 -6.59 7.49 1.35
C PHE A 98 -7.77 8.13 0.61
N GLU A 99 -8.94 8.22 1.24
CA GLU A 99 -10.11 8.93 0.68
C GLU A 99 -9.88 10.44 0.62
N ARG A 100 -9.15 11.01 1.58
CA ARG A 100 -8.81 12.45 1.64
C ARG A 100 -7.74 12.86 0.63
N ILE A 101 -7.02 11.90 0.04
CA ILE A 101 -6.03 12.18 -0.98
C ILE A 101 -6.75 12.58 -2.26
N ILE A 102 -6.73 13.88 -2.54
CA ILE A 102 -7.20 14.46 -3.79
C ILE A 102 -6.04 14.41 -4.78
N ILE A 103 -6.27 13.80 -5.93
CA ILE A 103 -5.31 13.76 -7.03
C ILE A 103 -5.82 14.74 -8.07
N GLU A 104 -5.08 15.84 -8.24
CA GLU A 104 -5.29 16.83 -9.31
C GLU A 104 -4.69 16.35 -10.64
#